data_AF-A0A9J6P0F1-F1
#
_entry.id   AF-A0A9J6P0F1-F1
#
_cell.length_a   1.000
_cell.length_b   1.000
_cell.length_c   1.000
_cell.angle_alpha   90.00
_cell.angle_beta   90.00
_cell.angle_gamma   90.00
#
_symmetry.space_group_name_H-M   'P 1'
#
loop_
_entity.id
_entity.type
_entity.pdbx_description
1 polymer ?
#
loop_
_entity_poly.entity_id
_entity_poly.type
_entity_poly.pdbx_seq_one_letter_code
_entity_poly.pdbx_strand_id
1 'polypeptide(L)' 'MYISEFGEKLNLITLFVYTVNDERVSTQIQKHLIKSYAQNLRINLTDEMIGELITN' A
#
# COMPACT_ATOMS: atom_id res chain seq x y z
N MET A 1 12.72 -11.57 7.58
CA MET A 1 12.43 -10.23 8.12
C MET A 1 12.23 -10.40 9.61
N TYR A 2 12.82 -9.54 10.46
CA TYR A 2 12.51 -9.55 11.88
C TYR A 2 11.09 -9.02 12.12
N ILE A 3 10.46 -9.43 13.22
CA ILE A 3 9.08 -9.00 13.54
C ILE A 3 8.99 -7.47 13.67
N SER A 4 10.03 -6.83 14.25
CA SER A 4 10.11 -5.37 14.36
C SER A 4 10.13 -4.67 13.00
N GLU A 5 10.99 -5.13 12.08
CA GLU A 5 11.07 -4.61 10.71
C GLU A 5 9.76 -4.82 9.94
N PHE A 6 9.06 -5.93 10.21
CA PHE A 6 7.77 -6.19 9.60
C PHE A 6 6.71 -5.21 10.10
N GLY A 7 6.65 -4.95 11.41
CA GLY A 7 5.76 -3.96 12.00
C GLY A 7 6.00 -2.55 11.46
N GLU A 8 7.26 -2.14 11.32
CA GLU A 8 7.61 -0.84 10.72
C GLU A 8 7.13 -0.73 9.27
N LYS A 9 7.33 -1.77 8.47
CA LYS A 9 6.90 -1.79 7.07
C LYS A 9 5.38 -1.80 6.93
N LEU A 10 4.66 -2.48 7.82
CA LEU A 10 3.20 -2.39 7.89
C LEU A 10 2.74 -0.96 8.18
N ASN A 11 3.36 -0.28 9.13
CA ASN A 11 3.03 1.12 9.42
C ASN A 11 3.29 2.04 8.21
N LEU A 12 4.40 1.83 7.51
CA LEU A 12 4.75 2.60 6.31
C LEU A 12 3.75 2.40 5.16
N ILE A 13 3.38 1.15 4.84
CA ILE A 13 2.40 0.90 3.77
C ILE A 13 1.03 1.45 4.13
N THR A 14 0.62 1.35 5.40
CA THR A 14 -0.65 1.92 5.88
C THR A 14 -0.67 3.44 5.71
N LEU A 15 0.37 4.15 6.15
CA LEU A 15 0.48 5.61 5.97
C LEU A 15 0.44 6.01 4.48
N PHE A 16 1.14 5.24 3.65
CA PHE A 16 1.20 5.49 2.21
C PHE A 16 -0.17 5.30 1.55
N VAL A 17 -0.89 4.23 1.88
CA VAL A 17 -2.26 3.98 1.38
C VAL A 17 -3.19 5.13 1.74
N TYR A 18 -3.19 5.58 3.01
CA TYR A 18 -4.00 6.72 3.42
C TYR A 18 -3.67 7.99 2.64
N THR A 19 -2.38 8.27 2.44
CA THR A 19 -1.93 9.44 1.67
C THR A 19 -2.42 9.36 0.23
N VAL A 20 -2.25 8.21 -0.43
CA VAL A 20 -2.65 7.99 -1.83
C VAL A 20 -4.17 8.06 -2.02
N ASN A 21 -4.95 7.60 -1.03
CA ASN A 21 -6.41 7.67 -1.07
C ASN A 21 -6.95 9.10 -0.90
N ASP A 22 -6.25 9.97 -0.16
CA ASP A 22 -6.62 11.39 0.01
C ASP A 22 -6.31 12.24 -1.24
N GLU A 23 -5.37 11.77 -2.07
CA GLU A 23 -4.99 12.45 -3.30
C GLU A 23 -6.04 12.34 -4.41
N ARG A 24 -6.19 13.40 -5.22
CA ARG A 24 -7.12 13.43 -6.37
C ARG A 24 -6.52 12.77 -7.61
N VAL A 25 -6.12 11.51 -7.49
CA VAL A 25 -5.60 10.69 -8.59
C VAL A 25 -6.59 9.59 -8.97
N SER A 26 -6.47 9.06 -10.20
CA SER A 26 -7.36 7.99 -10.64
C SER A 26 -7.12 6.70 -9.86
N THR A 27 -8.16 5.89 -9.65
CA THR A 27 -8.09 4.61 -8.97
C THR A 27 -7.03 3.67 -9.57
N GLN A 28 -6.84 3.69 -10.89
CA GLN A 28 -5.79 2.90 -11.54
C GLN A 28 -4.38 3.35 -11.11
N ILE A 29 -4.16 4.66 -10.99
CA ILE A 29 -2.88 5.21 -10.52
C ILE A 29 -2.67 4.86 -9.04
N GLN A 30 -3.71 4.99 -8.20
CA GLN A 30 -3.65 4.59 -6.79
C GLN A 30 -3.23 3.12 -6.63
N LYS A 31 -3.85 2.21 -7.39
CA LYS A 31 -3.50 0.78 -7.42
C LYS A 31 -2.03 0.58 -7.78
N HIS A 32 -1.55 1.27 -8.82
CA HIS A 32 -0.17 1.15 -9.27
C HIS A 32 0.83 1.65 -8.22
N LEU A 33 0.54 2.80 -7.59
CA LEU A 33 1.37 3.39 -6.54
C LEU A 33 1.45 2.47 -5.32
N ILE A 34 0.31 1.97 -4.83
CA ILE A 34 0.25 1.07 -3.67
C ILE A 34 0.99 -0.23 -3.96
N LYS A 35 0.79 -0.83 -5.15
CA LYS A 35 1.50 -2.05 -5.56
C LYS A 35 3.02 -1.84 -5.60
N SER A 36 3.47 -0.75 -6.23
CA SER A 36 4.89 -0.42 -6.36
C SER A 36 5.53 -0.18 -4.99
N TYR A 37 4.85 0.55 -4.10
CA TYR A 37 5.39 0.83 -2.77
C TYR A 37 5.44 -0.42 -1.88
N ALA A 38 4.41 -1.28 -1.93
CA ALA A 38 4.43 -2.57 -1.24
C ALA A 38 5.61 -3.45 -1.69
N GLN A 39 5.88 -3.51 -3.00
CA GLN A 39 7.03 -4.22 -3.56
C GLN A 39 8.36 -3.66 -3.06
N ASN A 40 8.50 -2.32 -2.98
CA ASN A 40 9.69 -1.68 -2.39
C ASN A 40 9.90 -2.09 -0.92
N LEU A 41 8.82 -2.24 -0.16
CA LEU A 41 8.86 -2.73 1.22
C LEU A 41 9.08 -4.24 1.33
N ARG A 42 9.12 -4.98 0.20
CA ARG A 42 9.12 -6.45 0.14
C ARG A 42 7.88 -7.07 0.78
N ILE A 43 6.74 -6.39 0.66
CA ILE A 43 5.41 -6.88 1.02
C ILE A 43 4.71 -7.28 -0.27
N ASN A 44 4.19 -8.50 -0.32
CA ASN A 44 3.42 -8.97 -1.46
C ASN A 44 1.93 -8.73 -1.21
N LEU A 45 1.34 -7.78 -1.94
CA LEU A 45 -0.10 -7.53 -1.93
C LEU A 45 -0.70 -8.07 -3.23
N THR A 46 -1.79 -8.82 -3.14
CA THR A 46 -2.55 -9.24 -4.31
C THR A 46 -3.34 -8.06 -4.88
N ASP A 47 -3.72 -8.14 -6.15
CA ASP A 47 -4.55 -7.10 -6.77
C ASP A 47 -5.92 -6.96 -6.08
N GLU A 48 -6.42 -8.05 -5.48
CA GLU A 48 -7.64 -8.06 -4.66
C GLU A 48 -7.46 -7.25 -3.37
N MET A 49 -6.38 -7.49 -2.60
CA MET A 49 -6.06 -6.74 -1.38
C MET A 49 -5.90 -5.24 -1.67
N ILE A 50 -5.23 -4.89 -2.78
CA ILE A 50 -5.08 -3.49 -3.19
C ILE A 50 -6.43 -2.89 -3.57
N GLY A 51 -7.32 -3.68 -4.18
CA GLY A 51 -8.70 -3.27 -4.45
C GLY A 51 -9.44 -2.86 -3.19
N GLU A 52 -9.39 -3.69 -2.15
CA GLU A 52 -10.05 -3.44 -0.86
C GLU A 52 -9.52 -2.17 -0.16
N LEU A 53 -8.21 -1.92 -0.26
CA LEU A 53 -7.54 -0.78 0.37
C LEU A 53 -7.95 0.59 -0.21
N ILE A 54 -8.45 0.64 -1.43
CA ILE A 54 -8.82 1.90 -2.12
C ILE A 54 -10.32 2.20 -1.98
N THR A 55 -11.12 1.20 -1.62
CA THR A 55 -12.58 1.32 -1.45
C THR A 55 -13.04 1.71 -0.05
N ASN A 56 -12.14 1.83 0.92
CA ASN A 56 -12.39 2.40 2.26
C ASN A 56 -11.87 3.83 2.34
#